data_AF-A0A661WQN9-F1
#
_entry.id   AF-A0A661WQN9-F1
#
_cell.length_a   1.000
_cell.length_b   1.000
_cell.length_c   1.000
_cell.angle_alpha   90.00
_cell.angle_beta   90.00
_cell.angle_gamma   90.00
#
_symmetry.space_group_name_H-M   'P 1'
#
loop_
_entity.id
_entity.type
_entity.pdbx_description
1 polymer ?
#
loop_
_entity_poly.entity_id
_entity_poly.type
_entity_poly.pdbx_seq_one_letter_code
_entity_poly.pdbx_strand_id
1 'polypeptide(L)'
;MCNTATIDSASVYHIKVFIDSNHTLFFVNIHSIFESYIDKNFRIRLFRAVEKIENVKYDTEYRFNYWDRLIDVHVTDVKDTLEVIDKQLPLDKKVLDGISLVFLPGQMFI
;
A
#
# COMPACT_ATOMS: atom_id res chain seq x y z
N MET A 1 -4.94 -13.39 -18.23
CA MET A 1 -4.33 -12.28 -19.01
C MET A 1 -3.64 -11.37 -18.01
N CYS A 2 -2.35 -11.09 -18.19
CA CYS A 2 -1.62 -10.18 -17.31
C CYS A 2 -2.01 -8.75 -17.73
N ASN A 3 -2.88 -8.09 -16.96
CA ASN A 3 -3.28 -6.70 -17.25
C ASN A 3 -2.08 -5.80 -16.95
N THR A 4 -1.32 -5.43 -17.98
CA THR A 4 -0.31 -4.39 -17.88
C THR A 4 -1.04 -3.05 -17.72
N ALA A 5 -1.05 -2.51 -16.50
CA ALA A 5 -1.43 -1.13 -16.28
C ALA A 5 -0.23 -0.21 -16.58
N THR A 6 -0.50 1.06 -16.85
CA THR A 6 0.53 2.09 -16.99
C THR A 6 0.45 3.03 -15.80
N ILE A 7 1.53 3.13 -15.02
CA ILE A 7 1.67 4.08 -13.91
C ILE A 7 2.90 4.93 -14.19
N ASP A 8 2.76 6.26 -14.18
CA ASP A 8 3.85 7.23 -14.42
C ASP A 8 4.67 6.91 -15.68
N SER A 9 3.96 6.59 -16.77
CA SER A 9 4.53 6.20 -18.08
C SER A 9 5.35 4.89 -18.09
N ALA A 10 5.31 4.10 -17.01
CA ALA A 10 5.91 2.77 -16.95
C ALA A 10 4.84 1.67 -17.02
N SER A 11 5.09 0.63 -17.82
CA SER A 11 4.31 -0.61 -17.75
C SER A 11 4.59 -1.31 -16.42
N VAL A 12 3.52 -1.66 -15.70
CA VAL A 12 3.61 -2.31 -14.39
C VAL A 12 2.88 -3.65 -14.37
N TYR A 13 3.43 -4.55 -13.56
CA TYR A 13 2.80 -5.79 -13.12
C TYR A 13 2.03 -5.50 -11.83
N HIS A 14 0.79 -6.02 -11.76
CA HIS A 14 -0.10 -5.82 -10.62
C HIS A 14 -0.21 -7.10 -9.80
N ILE A 15 0.07 -7.00 -8.50
CA ILE A 15 -0.10 -8.08 -7.53
C ILE A 15 -1.12 -7.61 -6.51
N LYS A 16 -2.12 -8.46 -6.21
CA LYS A 16 -3.15 -8.19 -5.21
C LYS A 16 -3.20 -9.34 -4.20
N VAL A 17 -3.11 -8.99 -2.93
CA VAL A 17 -3.13 -9.93 -1.80
C VAL A 17 -4.31 -9.59 -0.89
N PHE A 18 -5.05 -10.63 -0.50
CA PHE A 18 -6.14 -10.53 0.46
C PHE A 18 -5.72 -11.31 1.70
N ILE A 19 -5.74 -10.66 2.86
CA ILE A 19 -5.48 -11.29 4.16
C ILE A 19 -6.75 -11.17 4.98
N ASP A 20 -7.33 -12.31 5.31
CA ASP A 20 -8.50 -12.40 6.17
C ASP A 20 -8.22 -13.32 7.36
N SER A 21 -8.65 -12.90 8.54
CA SER A 21 -8.59 -13.71 9.76
C SER A 21 -9.61 -14.85 9.72
N ASN A 22 -9.23 -16.01 10.26
CA ASN A 22 -10.19 -17.09 10.42
C ASN A 22 -11.30 -16.66 11.39
N HIS A 23 -12.56 -16.73 10.94
CA HIS A 23 -13.74 -16.35 11.71
C HIS A 23 -13.90 -17.11 13.04
N THR A 24 -13.20 -18.24 13.25
CA THR A 24 -13.21 -18.99 14.51
C THR A 24 -12.23 -18.47 15.56
N LEU A 25 -11.31 -17.57 15.19
CA LEU A 25 -10.41 -16.92 16.12
C LEU A 25 -11.14 -15.78 16.82
N PHE A 26 -11.48 -15.99 18.09
CA PHE A 26 -12.05 -14.93 18.93
C PHE A 26 -11.04 -13.77 19.04
N PHE A 27 -11.55 -12.54 18.90
CA PHE A 27 -10.82 -11.25 19.05
C PHE A 27 -9.83 -10.85 17.94
N VAL A 28 -9.62 -11.68 16.91
CA VAL A 28 -8.80 -11.30 15.73
C VAL A 28 -9.74 -11.06 14.55
N ASN A 29 -9.90 -9.81 14.14
CA ASN A 29 -10.68 -9.43 12.96
C ASN A 29 -9.77 -8.59 12.04
N ILE A 30 -8.95 -9.29 11.25
CA ILE A 30 -8.06 -8.69 10.26
C ILE A 30 -8.73 -8.89 8.91
N HIS A 31 -9.00 -7.79 8.22
CA HIS A 31 -9.43 -7.81 6.83
C HIS A 31 -8.63 -6.73 6.10
N SER A 32 -7.58 -7.16 5.42
CA SER A 32 -6.65 -6.26 4.75
C SER A 32 -6.47 -6.65 3.29
N ILE A 33 -6.43 -5.64 2.44
CA ILE A 33 -6.19 -5.79 1.01
C ILE A 33 -4.93 -5.00 0.68
N PHE A 34 -3.96 -5.67 0.06
CA PHE A 34 -2.72 -5.05 -0.36
C PHE A 34 -2.56 -5.17 -1.87
N GLU A 35 -2.23 -4.07 -2.53
CA GLU A 35 -1.99 -4.02 -3.97
C GLU A 35 -0.61 -3.44 -4.24
N SER A 36 0.19 -4.11 -5.07
CA SER A 36 1.52 -3.67 -5.45
C SER A 36 1.63 -3.60 -6.97
N TYR A 37 2.14 -2.47 -7.47
CA TYR A 37 2.38 -2.22 -8.88
C TYR A 37 3.88 -2.08 -9.12
N ILE A 38 4.46 -3.05 -9.82
CA ILE A 38 5.91 -3.22 -9.93
C ILE A 38 6.31 -3.08 -11.40
N ASP A 39 7.34 -2.28 -11.70
CA ASP A 39 7.86 -2.15 -13.07
C ASP A 39 8.78 -3.32 -13.46
N LYS A 40 9.17 -3.36 -14.74
CA LYS A 40 10.09 -4.39 -15.27
C LYS A 40 11.47 -4.46 -14.60
N ASN A 41 11.86 -3.44 -13.84
CA ASN A 41 13.10 -3.40 -13.08
C ASN A 41 12.90 -3.80 -11.61
N PHE A 42 11.76 -4.43 -11.29
CA PHE A 42 11.36 -4.81 -9.93
C PHE A 42 11.23 -3.62 -8.97
N ARG A 43 10.95 -2.41 -9.49
CA ARG A 43 10.71 -1.23 -8.67
C ARG A 43 9.22 -1.09 -8.42
N ILE A 44 8.84 -0.95 -7.15
CA ILE A 44 7.46 -0.65 -6.77
C ILE A 44 7.18 0.80 -7.15
N ARG A 45 6.13 1.05 -7.92
CA ARG A 45 5.70 2.40 -8.32
C ARG A 45 4.56 2.90 -7.45
N LEU A 46 3.61 2.01 -7.17
CA LEU A 46 2.47 2.25 -6.31
C LEU A 46 2.27 1.04 -5.42
N PHE A 47 2.04 1.29 -4.14
CA PHE A 47 1.54 0.31 -3.19
C PHE A 47 0.28 0.87 -2.54
N ARG A 48 -0.77 0.06 -2.43
CA ARG A 48 -2.02 0.43 -1.78
C ARG A 48 -2.33 -0.56 -0.68
N ALA A 49 -2.78 -0.04 0.45
CA ALA A 49 -3.21 -0.83 1.59
C ALA A 49 -4.60 -0.38 2.02
N VAL A 50 -5.56 -1.29 2.01
CA VAL A 50 -6.86 -1.08 2.64
C VAL A 50 -6.88 -1.87 3.92
N GLU A 51 -6.97 -1.18 5.06
CA GLU A 51 -6.91 -1.78 6.38
C GLU A 51 -8.08 -1.32 7.23
N LYS A 52 -8.52 -2.20 8.14
CA LYS A 52 -9.57 -1.89 9.10
C LYS A 52 -8.95 -1.75 10.50
N ILE A 53 -8.92 -0.52 11.01
CA ILE A 53 -8.39 -0.20 12.35
C ILE A 53 -9.55 0.37 13.16
N GLU A 54 -9.82 -0.18 14.36
CA GLU A 54 -10.85 0.33 15.27
C GLU A 54 -12.23 0.61 14.61
N ASN A 55 -12.66 -0.26 13.68
CA ASN A 55 -13.90 -0.13 12.88
C ASN A 55 -13.92 0.97 11.81
N VAL A 56 -12.82 1.69 11.63
CA VAL A 56 -12.59 2.61 10.51
C VAL A 56 -11.82 1.88 9.41
N LYS A 57 -12.17 2.14 8.15
CA LYS A 57 -11.43 1.59 7.00
C LYS A 57 -10.59 2.70 6.41
N TYR A 58 -9.28 2.50 6.39
CA TYR A 58 -8.35 3.42 5.76
C TYR A 58 -7.87 2.84 4.44
N ASP A 59 -7.83 3.67 3.40
CA ASP A 59 -7.12 3.41 2.15
C ASP A 59 -5.83 4.24 2.17
N THR A 60 -4.69 3.58 2.11
CA THR A 60 -3.39 4.25 2.08
C THR A 60 -2.69 3.97 0.77
N GLU A 61 -2.37 5.02 0.02
CA GLU A 61 -1.54 4.96 -1.16
C GLU A 61 -0.11 5.39 -0.85
N TYR A 62 0.86 4.62 -1.36
CA TYR A 62 2.29 4.90 -1.29
C TYR A 62 2.83 4.99 -2.70
N ARG A 63 3.24 6.19 -3.13
CA ARG A 63 3.81 6.45 -4.44
C ARG A 63 5.31 6.64 -4.33
N PHE A 64 6.06 5.82 -5.05
CA PHE A 64 7.52 5.77 -4.94
C PHE A 64 8.18 6.59 -6.03
N ASN A 65 8.78 7.72 -5.64
CA ASN A 65 9.57 8.55 -6.51
C ASN A 65 11.07 8.27 -6.31
N TYR A 66 11.63 7.42 -7.16
CA TYR A 66 13.05 7.06 -7.12
C TYR A 66 13.99 8.17 -7.60
N TRP A 67 13.49 9.17 -8.33
CA TRP A 67 14.30 10.30 -8.78
C TRP A 67 14.57 11.24 -7.61
N ASP A 68 13.50 11.63 -6.91
CA ASP A 68 13.57 12.53 -5.76
C ASP A 68 13.90 11.80 -4.45
N ARG A 69 13.95 10.46 -4.48
CA ARG A 69 14.15 9.57 -3.32
C ARG A 69 13.13 9.82 -2.21
N LEU A 70 11.85 9.88 -2.61
CA LEU A 70 10.73 10.11 -1.72
C LEU A 70 9.64 9.07 -1.93
N ILE A 71 8.85 8.87 -0.87
CA ILE A 71 7.58 8.16 -0.92
C ILE A 71 6.50 9.16 -0.54
N ASP A 72 5.58 9.44 -1.46
CA ASP A 72 4.38 10.20 -1.17
C ASP A 72 3.34 9.24 -0.61
N VAL A 73 2.89 9.51 0.61
CA VAL A 73 1.91 8.72 1.34
C VAL A 73 0.63 9.52 1.44
N HIS A 74 -0.47 8.94 0.99
CA HIS A 74 -1.81 9.51 1.05
C HIS A 74 -2.72 8.54 1.78
N VAL A 75 -3.26 8.94 2.93
CA VAL A 75 -4.20 8.13 3.71
C VAL A 75 -5.58 8.78 3.62
N THR A 76 -6.61 7.97 3.39
CA THR A 76 -8.00 8.43 3.32
C THR A 76 -8.90 7.50 4.14
N ASP A 77 -9.78 8.05 4.98
CA ASP A 77 -10.89 7.27 5.52
C ASP A 77 -11.90 6.99 4.39
N VAL A 78 -12.19 5.70 4.15
CA VAL A 78 -13.12 5.24 3.12
C VAL A 78 -14.55 5.75 3.37
N LYS A 79 -14.91 6.07 4.61
CA LYS A 79 -16.22 6.62 4.99
C LYS A 79 -16.25 8.15 5.01
N ASP A 80 -15.13 8.81 5.32
CA ASP A 80 -15.00 10.26 5.33
C ASP A 80 -13.75 10.70 4.56
N THR A 81 -13.94 10.95 3.27
CA THR A 81 -12.86 11.35 2.37
C THR A 81 -12.28 12.74 2.66
N LEU A 82 -12.81 13.47 3.66
CA LEU A 82 -12.27 14.77 4.08
C LEU A 82 -11.10 14.61 5.06
N GLU A 83 -10.99 13.48 5.76
CA GLU A 83 -9.82 13.15 6.58
C GLU A 83 -8.72 12.53 5.72
N VAL A 84 -7.93 13.43 5.14
CA VAL A 84 -6.77 13.10 4.32
C VAL A 84 -5.49 13.40 5.10
N ILE A 85 -4.61 12.41 5.19
CA ILE A 85 -3.24 12.61 5.69
C ILE A 85 -2.28 12.45 4.52
N ASP A 86 -1.60 13.55 4.17
CA ASP A 86 -0.52 13.59 3.19
C ASP A 86 0.82 13.70 3.89
N LYS A 87 1.76 12.82 3.53
CA LYS A 87 3.11 12.80 4.11
C LYS A 87 4.14 12.38 3.08
N GLN A 88 5.33 12.96 3.18
CA GLN A 88 6.51 12.49 2.46
C GLN A 88 7.44 11.73 3.39
N LEU A 89 7.89 10.56 2.96
CA LEU A 89 8.89 9.75 3.63
C LEU A 89 10.17 9.67 2.78
N PRO A 90 11.35 9.68 3.41
CA PRO A 90 12.59 9.47 2.67
C PRO A 90 12.67 8.03 2.15
N LEU A 91 13.06 7.86 0.89
CA LEU A 91 13.34 6.57 0.26
C LEU A 91 14.83 6.26 0.38
N ASP A 92 15.28 5.99 1.60
CA ASP A 92 16.71 5.81 1.91
C ASP A 92 17.29 4.49 1.39
N LYS A 93 16.42 3.53 1.04
CA LYS A 93 16.81 2.21 0.52
C LYS A 93 15.96 1.85 -0.71
N LYS A 94 16.58 1.15 -1.66
CA LYS A 94 15.84 0.53 -2.78
C LYS A 94 14.94 -0.56 -2.21
N VAL A 95 13.64 -0.29 -2.12
CA VAL A 95 12.65 -1.31 -1.81
C VAL A 95 12.48 -2.16 -3.08
N LEU A 96 12.98 -3.39 -3.05
CA LEU A 96 12.94 -4.33 -4.18
C LEU A 96 11.88 -5.43 -4.00
N ASP A 97 11.02 -5.32 -2.99
CA ASP A 97 10.01 -6.32 -2.68
C ASP A 97 8.68 -5.68 -2.28
N GLY A 98 7.66 -5.85 -3.11
CA GLY A 98 6.29 -5.36 -2.87
C GLY A 98 5.58 -6.07 -1.72
N ILE A 99 6.02 -7.28 -1.33
CA ILE A 99 5.42 -8.04 -0.22
C ILE A 99 5.98 -7.56 1.12
N SER A 100 7.26 -7.16 1.17
CA SER A 100 7.84 -6.55 2.37
C SER A 100 7.12 -5.27 2.81
N LEU A 101 6.42 -4.60 1.88
CA LEU A 101 5.60 -3.43 2.18
C LEU A 101 4.34 -3.74 2.99
N VAL A 102 3.90 -4.99 3.07
CA VAL A 102 2.78 -5.40 3.96
C VAL A 102 3.10 -5.09 5.44
N PHE A 103 4.36 -4.93 5.80
CA PHE A 103 4.78 -4.56 7.15
C PHE A 103 4.92 -3.04 7.39
N LEU A 104 4.84 -2.20 6.35
CA LEU A 104 4.95 -0.74 6.51
C LEU A 104 3.75 -0.09 7.21
N PRO A 105 2.49 -0.43 6.88
CA PRO A 105 1.34 0.26 7.47
C PRO A 105 1.27 0.07 9.00
N GLY A 106 1.56 -1.13 9.49
CA GLY A 106 1.59 -1.42 10.93
C GLY A 106 2.69 -0.70 11.73
N GLN A 107 3.71 -0.13 11.07
CA GLN A 107 4.77 0.64 11.74
C GLN A 107 4.48 2.15 11.83
N MET A 108 3.46 2.66 11.13
CA MET A 108 3.17 4.10 11.10
C MET A 108 2.23 4.56 12.22
N PHE A 109 1.66 3.63 13.00
CA PHE A 109 0.69 3.89 14.07
C PHE A 109 1.19 3.51 15.48
N ILE A 110 2.51 3.33 15.65
CA ILE A 110 3.17 3.13 16.96
C ILE A 110 4.12 4.29 17.24
#